data_AF-A0A9D4LJC8-F1
#
_entry.id   AF-A0A9D4LJC8-F1
#
_cell.length_a   1.000
_cell.length_b   1.000
_cell.length_c   1.000
_cell.angle_alpha   90.00
_cell.angle_beta   90.00
_cell.angle_gamma   90.00
#
_symmetry.space_group_name_H-M   'P 1'
#
loop_
_entity.id
_entity.type
_entity.pdbx_description
1 polymer ?
#
loop_
_entity_poly.entity_id
_entity_poly.type
_entity_poly.pdbx_seq_one_letter_code
_entity_poly.pdbx_strand_id
1 'polypeptide(L)'
;MRNHLAEQVLDADMLHALKVYRESLGEKGAALNGLVELIEQTSQLIHIFRDIRPIKDKRDKRLRQLESIDTWFTDWESTIQRDNSMSKKEMSGCILSAVS
;
A
#
# COMPACT_ATOMS: atom_id res chain seq x y z
N MET A 1 9.02 4.47 18.33
CA MET A 1 9.45 5.60 17.46
C MET A 1 9.79 5.21 16.02
N ARG A 2 10.12 3.94 15.69
CA ARG A 2 10.38 3.54 14.29
C ARG A 2 9.11 3.48 13.40
N ASN A 3 7.97 3.09 13.97
CA ASN A 3 6.72 2.93 13.21
C ASN A 3 5.91 4.23 13.06
N HIS A 4 6.15 5.26 13.87
CA HIS A 4 5.32 6.48 13.83
C HIS A 4 5.51 7.26 12.54
N LEU A 5 6.75 7.37 12.05
CA LEU A 5 7.05 8.00 10.77
C LEU A 5 6.50 7.19 9.60
N ALA A 6 6.65 5.87 9.63
CA ALA A 6 6.09 4.99 8.60
C ALA A 6 4.57 5.12 8.53
N GLU A 7 3.92 5.24 9.69
CA GLU A 7 2.48 5.44 9.78
C GLU A 7 2.06 6.80 9.23
N GLN A 8 2.76 7.90 9.54
CA GLN A 8 2.49 9.22 8.98
C GLN A 8 2.72 9.32 7.47
N VAL A 9 3.65 8.52 6.93
CA VAL A 9 3.95 8.50 5.49
C VAL A 9 2.97 7.61 4.72
N LEU A 10 2.34 6.64 5.38
CA LEU A 10 1.44 5.67 4.75
C LEU A 10 -0.03 5.90 5.11
N ASP A 11 -0.35 7.01 5.79
CA ASP A 11 -1.71 7.32 6.20
C ASP A 11 -2.54 8.05 5.13
N ALA A 12 -3.78 8.35 5.50
CA ALA A 12 -4.75 9.01 4.63
C ALA A 12 -4.36 10.46 4.27
N ASP A 13 -3.60 11.15 5.12
CA ASP A 13 -3.18 12.52 4.86
C ASP A 13 -2.11 12.53 3.76
N MET A 14 -1.16 11.60 3.82
CA MET A 14 -0.19 11.42 2.73
C MET A 14 -0.85 10.95 1.44
N LEU A 15 -1.85 10.06 1.52
CA LEU A 15 -2.63 9.66 0.34
C LEU A 15 -3.28 10.85 -0.34
N HIS A 16 -3.87 11.77 0.44
CA HIS A 16 -4.50 12.97 -0.09
C HIS A 16 -3.47 13.89 -0.76
N ALA A 17 -2.35 14.15 -0.08
CA ALA A 17 -1.27 14.97 -0.63
C ALA A 17 -0.72 14.39 -1.95
N LEU A 18 -0.55 13.07 -2.02
CA LEU A 18 -0.06 12.41 -3.23
C LEU A 18 -1.07 12.45 -4.36
N LYS A 19 -2.37 12.28 -4.09
CA LYS A 19 -3.44 12.40 -5.11
C LYS A 19 -3.47 13.81 -5.71
N VAL A 20 -3.40 14.86 -4.88
CA VAL A 20 -3.34 16.25 -5.34
C VAL A 20 -2.07 16.53 -6.14
N TYR A 21 -0.92 16.02 -5.68
CA TYR A 21 0.35 16.18 -6.39
C TYR A 21 0.32 15.49 -7.76
N ARG A 22 -0.18 14.25 -7.82
CA ARG A 22 -0.39 13.51 -9.08
C ARG A 22 -1.23 14.32 -10.06
N GLU A 23 -2.35 14.87 -9.62
CA GLU A 23 -3.23 15.69 -10.46
C GLU A 23 -2.54 16.95 -10.98
N SER A 24 -1.72 17.60 -10.15
CA SER A 24 -0.96 18.80 -10.54
C SER A 24 0.07 18.54 -11.66
N LEU A 25 0.48 17.29 -11.87
CA LEU A 25 1.47 16.88 -12.87
C LEU A 25 0.86 16.53 -14.24
N GLY A 26 -0.47 16.49 -14.37
CA GLY A 26 -1.15 16.09 -15.60
C GLY A 26 -0.73 14.68 -16.07
N GLU A 27 -0.43 14.51 -17.35
CA GLU A 27 -0.01 13.23 -17.95
C GLU A 27 1.22 12.61 -17.28
N LYS A 28 2.15 13.43 -16.77
CA LYS A 28 3.34 12.95 -16.05
C LYS A 28 3.00 12.35 -14.69
N GLY A 29 1.83 12.66 -14.14
CA GLY A 29 1.32 12.09 -12.90
C GLY A 29 1.01 10.60 -13.00
N ALA A 30 0.84 10.05 -14.21
CA ALA A 30 0.55 8.64 -14.41
C ALA A 30 1.64 7.71 -13.82
N ALA A 31 2.89 8.16 -13.77
CA ALA A 31 3.99 7.42 -13.16
C ALA A 31 3.82 7.21 -11.64
N LEU A 32 2.97 8.01 -10.99
CA LEU A 32 2.69 7.92 -9.56
C LEU A 32 1.49 7.01 -9.23
N ASN A 33 0.77 6.49 -10.24
CA ASN A 33 -0.43 5.68 -10.01
C ASN A 33 -0.14 4.48 -9.10
N GLY A 34 0.93 3.74 -9.35
CA GLY A 34 1.30 2.59 -8.51
C GLY A 34 1.62 2.98 -7.06
N LEU A 35 2.22 4.16 -6.84
CA LEU A 35 2.46 4.68 -5.50
C LEU A 35 1.17 5.09 -4.80
N VAL A 36 0.24 5.73 -5.53
CA VAL A 36 -1.09 6.07 -5.00
C VAL A 36 -1.85 4.82 -4.58
N GLU A 37 -1.85 3.78 -5.41
CA GLU A 37 -2.51 2.50 -5.11
C GLU A 37 -1.91 1.83 -3.87
N LEU A 38 -0.58 1.84 -3.73
CA LEU A 38 0.11 1.30 -2.55
C LEU A 38 -0.25 2.06 -1.26
N ILE A 39 -0.24 3.40 -1.30
CA ILE A 39 -0.60 4.22 -0.14
C ILE A 39 -2.10 4.06 0.19
N GLU A 40 -2.95 3.84 -0.82
CA GLU A 40 -4.36 3.58 -0.61
C GLU A 40 -4.63 2.28 0.15
N GLN A 41 -3.90 1.20 -0.12
CA GLN A 41 -4.03 -0.03 0.66
C GLN A 41 -3.45 0.10 2.08
N THR A 42 -2.27 0.71 2.21
CA THR A 42 -1.61 0.85 3.52
C THR A 42 -2.34 1.81 4.46
N SER A 43 -2.93 2.89 3.95
CA SER A 43 -3.74 3.81 4.77
C SER A 43 -5.00 3.14 5.34
N GLN A 44 -5.66 2.28 4.56
CA GLN A 44 -6.78 1.46 5.03
C GLN A 44 -6.33 0.46 6.11
N LEU A 45 -5.17 -0.17 5.91
CA LEU A 45 -4.58 -1.09 6.88
C LEU A 45 -4.32 -0.39 8.22
N ILE A 46 -3.67 0.79 8.18
CA ILE A 46 -3.41 1.61 9.37
C ILE A 46 -4.71 1.99 10.07
N HIS A 47 -5.74 2.39 9.31
CA HIS A 47 -7.04 2.74 9.89
C HIS A 47 -7.68 1.57 10.64
N ILE A 48 -7.61 0.35 10.08
CA ILE A 48 -8.15 -0.86 10.70
C ILE A 48 -7.38 -1.21 11.98
N PHE A 49 -6.05 -1.14 11.97
CA PHE A 49 -5.23 -1.50 13.14
C PHE A 49 -5.20 -0.42 14.23
N ARG A 50 -5.47 0.85 13.89
CA ARG A 50 -5.68 1.92 14.88
C ARG A 50 -7.04 1.81 15.58
N ASP A 51 -8.00 1.08 15.02
CA ASP A 51 -9.31 0.90 15.62
C ASP A 51 -9.22 -0.02 16.86
N ILE A 52 -9.20 0.60 18.03
CA ILE A 52 -9.16 -0.08 19.33
C ILE A 52 -10.40 -0.94 19.63
N ARG A 53 -11.49 -0.77 18.86
CA ARG A 53 -12.73 -1.51 19.11
C ARG A 53 -12.54 -2.97 18.71
N PRO A 54 -12.82 -3.94 19.59
CA PRO A 54 -12.65 -5.35 19.25
C PRO A 54 -13.60 -5.74 18.11
N ILE A 55 -13.17 -6.68 17.28
CA ILE A 55 -14.02 -7.32 16.28
C ILE A 55 -14.96 -8.28 17.02
N LYS A 56 -16.27 -8.01 16.97
CA LYS A 56 -17.28 -8.77 17.71
C LYS A 56 -18.09 -9.73 16.85
N ASP A 57 -18.03 -9.57 15.52
CA ASP A 57 -18.82 -10.34 14.56
C ASP A 57 -17.93 -10.75 13.38
N LYS A 58 -18.15 -11.95 12.86
CA LYS A 58 -17.54 -12.45 11.61
C LYS A 58 -17.99 -11.64 10.39
N ARG A 59 -19.08 -10.88 10.51
CA ARG A 59 -19.60 -9.97 9.48
C ARG A 59 -19.04 -8.55 9.60
N ASP A 60 -18.08 -8.31 10.49
CA ASP A 60 -17.43 -7.01 10.63
C ASP A 60 -16.79 -6.60 9.29
N LYS A 61 -17.09 -5.36 8.85
CA LYS A 61 -16.62 -4.81 7.58
C LYS A 61 -15.09 -4.82 7.50
N ARG A 62 -14.40 -4.65 8.64
CA ARG A 62 -12.93 -4.64 8.69
C ARG A 62 -12.33 -5.96 8.22
N LEU A 63 -12.99 -7.10 8.47
CA LEU A 63 -12.52 -8.40 8.00
C LEU A 63 -12.55 -8.50 6.46
N ARG A 64 -13.63 -8.02 5.83
CA ARG A 64 -13.73 -7.98 4.36
C ARG A 64 -12.73 -7.02 3.73
N GLN A 65 -12.47 -5.90 4.40
CA GLN A 65 -11.45 -4.94 3.96
C GLN A 65 -10.06 -5.55 4.05
N LEU A 66 -9.73 -6.25 5.14
CA LEU A 66 -8.46 -6.98 5.28
C LEU A 66 -8.29 -8.03 4.17
N GLU A 67 -9.33 -8.81 3.87
CA GLU A 67 -9.30 -9.78 2.77
C GLU A 67 -9.04 -9.13 1.41
N SER A 68 -9.64 -7.97 1.15
CA SER A 68 -9.42 -7.22 -0.09
C SER A 68 -8.00 -6.66 -0.18
N ILE A 69 -7.47 -6.14 0.93
CA ILE A 69 -6.09 -5.63 1.02
C ILE A 69 -5.08 -6.76 0.80
N ASP A 70 -5.29 -7.90 1.45
CA ASP A 70 -4.43 -9.08 1.32
C ASP A 70 -4.41 -9.63 -0.12
N THR A 71 -5.58 -9.70 -0.75
CA THR A 71 -5.69 -10.07 -2.17
C THR A 71 -4.88 -9.13 -3.05
N TRP A 72 -5.01 -7.81 -2.84
CA TRP A 72 -4.27 -6.82 -3.62
C TRP A 72 -2.75 -6.99 -3.46
N PHE A 73 -2.26 -7.16 -2.22
CA PHE A 73 -0.81 -7.34 -2.00
C PHE A 73 -0.29 -8.62 -2.63
N THR A 74 -1.05 -9.72 -2.55
CA THR A 74 -0.69 -11.01 -3.15
C THR A 74 -0.64 -10.91 -4.67
N ASP A 75 -1.61 -10.25 -5.29
CA ASP A 75 -1.66 -10.03 -6.74
C ASP A 75 -0.55 -9.08 -7.22
N TRP A 76 -0.28 -8.03 -6.45
CA TRP A 76 0.80 -7.09 -6.71
C TRP A 76 2.17 -7.75 -6.63
N GLU A 77 2.43 -8.52 -5.57
CA GLU A 77 3.66 -9.30 -5.42
C GLU A 77 3.84 -10.30 -6.57
N SER A 78 2.76 -11.02 -6.92
CA SER A 78 2.77 -11.97 -8.04
C SER A 78 3.07 -11.28 -9.38
N THR A 79 2.57 -10.06 -9.58
CA THR A 79 2.84 -9.26 -10.79
C THR A 79 4.32 -8.87 -10.85
N ILE A 80 4.88 -8.38 -9.75
CA ILE A 80 6.30 -7.99 -9.70
C ILE A 80 7.22 -9.19 -9.90
N GLN A 81 6.93 -10.33 -9.26
CA GLN A 81 7.75 -11.53 -9.40
C GLN A 81 7.75 -12.10 -10.83
N ARG A 82 6.70 -11.85 -11.62
CA ARG A 82 6.57 -12.28 -13.01
C ARG A 82 7.15 -11.28 -14.01
N ASP A 83 7.50 -10.07 -13.57
CA ASP A 83 8.06 -9.05 -14.43
C ASP A 83 9.54 -9.34 -14.72
N ASN A 84 9.77 -10.06 -15.82
CA ASN A 84 11.10 -10.44 -16.31
C ASN A 84 11.91 -9.26 -16.88
N SER A 85 11.35 -8.04 -16.90
CA SER A 85 12.05 -6.85 -17.40
C SER A 85 13.05 -6.26 -16.40
N MET A 86 12.97 -6.64 -15.12
CA MET A 86 13.84 -6.14 -14.06
C MET A 86 15.16 -6.92 -13.99
N SER A 87 16.28 -6.20 -13.91
CA SER A 87 17.59 -6.78 -13.65
C SER A 87 17.65 -7.39 -12.25
N LYS A 88 18.43 -8.46 -12.07
CA LYS A 88 18.71 -9.06 -10.74
C LYS A 88 19.18 -8.03 -9.70
N LYS A 89 19.85 -6.95 -10.14
CA LYS A 89 20.30 -5.85 -9.28
C LYS A 89 19.15 -4.96 -8.79
N GLU A 90 18.14 -4.75 -9.63
CA GLU A 90 16.95 -3.94 -9.29
C GLU A 90 16.00 -4.73 -8.39
N MET A 91 15.90 -6.05 -8.61
CA MET A 91 15.10 -6.95 -7.80
C MET A 91 15.63 -7.10 -6.36
N SER A 92 16.95 -7.03 -6.14
CA SER A 92 17.55 -7.00 -4.79
C SER A 92 17.35 -5.67 -4.03
N GLY A 93 16.88 -4.61 -4.70
CA GLY A 93 16.53 -3.32 -4.08
C GLY A 93 15.04 -3.15 -3.81
N CYS A 94 14.20 -4.09 -4.28
CA CYS A 94 12.76 -4.08 -4.03
C CYS A 94 12.46 -4.45 -2.57
N ILE A 95 11.40 -3.88 -2.03
CA ILE A 95 10.92 -4.13 -0.65
C ILE A 95 10.67 -5.64 -0.42
N LEU A 96 10.33 -6.39 -1.47
CA LEU A 96 10.08 -7.83 -1.43
C LEU A 96 11.33 -8.67 -1.08
N SER A 97 12.56 -8.21 -1.39
CA SER A 97 13.78 -8.97 -1.04
C SER A 97 14.18 -8.85 0.43
N ALA A 98 13.49 -8.02 1.21
CA ALA A 98 13.78 -7.81 2.64
C ALA A 98 12.93 -8.70 3.58
N VAL A 99 12.02 -9.53 3.03
CA VAL A 99 11.05 -10.35 3.79
C VAL A 99 11.33 -11.87 3.67
N SER A 100 12.36 -12.28 2.91
CA SER A 100 12.86 -13.66 2.84
C SER A 100 14.07 -13.87 3.76
#